data_AF-A0A934TT45-F1
#
_entry.id   AF-A0A934TT45-F1
#
_cell.length_a   1.000
_cell.length_b   1.000
_cell.length_c   1.000
_cell.angle_alpha   90.00
_cell.angle_beta   90.00
_cell.angle_gamma   90.00
#
_symmetry.space_group_name_H-M   'P 1'
#
loop_
_entity.id
_entity.type
_entity.pdbx_description
1 polymer ?
#
loop_
_entity_poly.entity_id
_entity_poly.type
_entity_poly.pdbx_seq_one_letter_code
_entity_poly.pdbx_strand_id
1 'polypeptide(L)'
;MKIMLALRPCSPGLARRLGADEALAKALGAKPNPAVGFLFPRFFDAAGPVLPRLLALAEGEPVGFVRELRCSPAELQACTHFEAVCRATIGQTRADSKATMAAYHQDALHPTASRWAVRLPQRIFLSKPVAADALGHVDEWTGEYVLGPQLADALAASGLTGFELRPVLHHKTGEAHEEGGRHLVARTLLPPALEDATTYETFDEGPRQPSTPRRYGLLSYAKGALEQSPDLARTAEPWGSWRTPVWILRQPARDWFEQRQARGWRFQPVLAAGSALHAEHTQRWEDLLGQLRAAGASVQA
;
A
#
# COMPACT_ATOMS: atom_id res chain seq x y z
N MET A 1 4.31 12.08 13.27
CA MET A 1 4.52 11.21 12.08
C MET A 1 5.78 11.62 11.32
N LYS A 2 6.44 10.73 10.57
CA LYS A 2 7.56 11.07 9.67
C LYS A 2 7.30 10.66 8.22
N ILE A 3 7.61 11.55 7.29
CA ILE A 3 7.69 11.26 5.86
C ILE A 3 9.16 10.96 5.55
N MET A 4 9.44 9.74 5.14
CA MET A 4 10.77 9.30 4.76
C MET A 4 10.89 9.27 3.24
N LEU A 5 12.02 9.68 2.70
CA LEU A 5 12.31 9.67 1.27
C LEU A 5 13.57 8.87 0.98
N ALA A 6 13.58 8.16 -0.15
CA ALA A 6 14.76 7.57 -0.74
C ALA A 6 14.90 8.07 -2.18
N LEU A 7 16.12 8.46 -2.55
CA LEU A 7 16.40 8.99 -3.88
C LEU A 7 16.33 7.87 -4.92
N ARG A 8 15.53 8.06 -5.97
CA ARG A 8 15.54 7.17 -7.14
C ARG A 8 16.84 7.33 -7.93
N PRO A 9 17.18 6.38 -8.82
CA PRO A 9 18.28 6.59 -9.77
C PRO A 9 18.15 7.95 -10.45
N CYS A 10 19.23 8.73 -10.39
CA CYS A 10 19.31 10.07 -10.94
C CYS A 10 20.36 10.11 -12.06
N SER A 11 20.61 11.30 -12.63
CA SER A 11 21.63 11.45 -13.66
C SER A 11 23.02 11.02 -13.16
N PRO A 12 23.89 10.45 -14.00
CA PRO A 12 25.27 10.13 -13.60
C PRO A 12 26.08 11.36 -13.15
N GLY A 13 25.71 12.56 -13.61
CA GLY A 13 26.30 13.82 -13.15
C GLY A 13 25.95 14.09 -11.69
N LEU A 14 24.66 14.10 -11.37
CA LEU A 14 24.17 14.29 -10.01
C LEU A 14 24.67 13.18 -9.07
N ALA A 15 24.62 11.92 -9.49
CA ALA A 15 25.11 10.80 -8.68
C ALA A 15 26.58 10.96 -8.26
N ARG A 16 27.44 11.47 -9.15
CA ARG A 16 28.85 11.76 -8.83
C ARG A 16 28.99 12.95 -7.87
N ARG A 17 28.23 14.03 -8.05
CA ARG A 17 28.24 15.18 -7.11
C ARG A 17 27.78 14.78 -5.71
N LEU A 18 26.70 14.00 -5.63
CA LEU A 18 26.20 13.45 -4.37
C LEU A 18 27.21 12.49 -3.73
N GLY A 19 27.89 11.67 -4.53
CA GLY A 19 28.92 10.74 -4.05
C GLY A 19 30.20 11.43 -3.57
N ALA A 20 30.53 12.60 -4.13
CA ALA A 20 31.68 13.42 -3.70
C ALA A 20 31.43 14.16 -2.38
N ASP A 21 30.16 14.41 -2.04
CA ASP A 21 29.78 14.97 -0.75
C ASP A 21 29.72 13.85 0.31
N GLU A 22 30.82 13.64 1.06
CA GLU A 22 30.95 12.51 1.99
C GLU A 22 29.80 12.43 3.01
N ALA A 23 29.38 13.58 3.56
CA ALA A 23 28.31 13.64 4.55
C ALA A 23 26.96 13.22 3.93
N LEU A 24 26.66 13.74 2.74
CA LEU A 24 25.42 13.44 2.05
C LEU A 24 25.42 12.01 1.49
N ALA A 25 26.53 11.55 0.92
CA ALA A 25 26.73 10.18 0.46
C ALA A 25 26.49 9.18 1.61
N LYS A 26 27.03 9.45 2.80
CA LYS A 26 26.79 8.62 4.00
C LYS A 26 25.33 8.66 4.45
N ALA A 27 24.69 9.82 4.43
CA ALA A 27 23.28 9.98 4.81
C ALA A 27 22.33 9.25 3.84
N LEU A 28 22.65 9.27 2.55
CA LEU A 28 21.91 8.60 1.47
C LEU A 28 22.31 7.11 1.29
N GLY A 29 23.34 6.66 2.01
CA GLY A 29 23.83 5.28 1.95
C GLY A 29 24.43 4.91 0.61
N ALA A 30 25.21 5.83 0.01
CA ALA A 30 25.80 5.68 -1.31
C ALA A 30 26.49 4.33 -1.50
N LYS A 31 26.14 3.63 -2.57
CA LYS A 31 26.76 2.39 -3.01
C LYS A 31 27.26 2.55 -4.44
N PRO A 32 28.53 2.24 -4.75
CA PRO A 32 29.02 2.23 -6.12
C PRO A 32 28.14 1.34 -7.02
N ASN A 33 27.85 1.83 -8.22
CA ASN A 33 27.11 1.08 -9.24
C ASN A 33 27.72 1.31 -10.62
N PRO A 34 28.06 0.26 -11.39
CA PRO A 34 28.76 0.41 -12.65
C PRO A 34 27.94 1.11 -13.75
N ALA A 35 26.61 1.07 -13.68
CA ALA A 35 25.74 1.65 -14.71
C ALA A 35 25.45 3.14 -14.47
N VAL A 36 25.34 3.57 -13.21
CA VAL A 36 24.88 4.93 -12.84
C VAL A 36 25.84 5.67 -11.89
N GLY A 37 27.02 5.11 -11.63
CA GLY A 37 28.01 5.66 -10.70
C GLY A 37 27.70 5.31 -9.24
N PHE A 38 26.58 5.80 -8.72
CA PHE A 38 26.13 5.54 -7.35
C PHE A 38 24.63 5.27 -7.27
N LEU A 39 24.25 4.41 -6.33
CA LEU A 39 22.87 4.24 -5.87
C LEU A 39 22.73 4.70 -4.42
N PHE A 40 21.55 5.19 -4.07
CA PHE A 40 21.25 5.84 -2.79
C PHE A 40 20.05 5.18 -2.10
N PRO A 41 20.19 3.93 -1.61
CA PRO A 41 19.07 3.12 -1.13
C PRO A 41 18.52 3.53 0.25
N ARG A 42 19.19 4.44 0.97
CA ARG A 42 18.82 4.73 2.36
C ARG A 42 17.71 5.78 2.42
N PHE A 43 16.66 5.47 3.17
CA PHE A 43 15.62 6.42 3.53
C PHE A 43 16.14 7.46 4.53
N PHE A 44 15.81 8.73 4.29
CA PHE A 44 16.07 9.87 5.18
C PHE A 44 14.78 10.64 5.50
N ASP A 45 14.77 11.37 6.61
CA ASP A 45 13.61 12.15 7.06
C ASP A 45 13.45 13.41 6.17
N ALA A 46 12.28 13.58 5.55
CA ALA A 46 12.01 14.68 4.63
C ALA A 46 12.08 16.07 5.29
N ALA A 47 11.80 16.14 6.60
CA ALA A 47 11.92 17.37 7.38
C ALA A 47 13.37 17.65 7.82
N GLY A 48 14.29 16.73 7.54
CA GLY A 48 15.69 16.83 7.95
C GLY A 48 16.57 17.64 6.98
N PRO A 49 17.84 17.87 7.36
CA PRO A 49 18.77 18.69 6.57
C PRO A 49 19.23 18.03 5.25
N VAL A 50 18.92 16.74 5.06
CA VAL A 50 19.30 15.98 3.86
C VAL A 50 18.55 16.49 2.63
N LEU A 51 17.24 16.75 2.74
CA LEU A 51 16.42 17.14 1.59
C LEU A 51 16.88 18.48 0.98
N PRO A 52 17.01 19.58 1.75
CA PRO A 52 17.43 20.86 1.18
C PRO A 52 18.82 20.80 0.53
N ARG A 53 19.77 20.09 1.15
CA ARG A 53 21.14 19.93 0.61
C ARG A 53 21.15 19.13 -0.69
N LEU A 54 20.36 18.06 -0.76
CA LEU A 54 20.21 17.26 -1.98
C LEU A 54 19.58 18.11 -3.09
N LEU A 55 18.49 18.82 -2.81
CA LEU A 55 17.82 19.66 -3.80
C LEU A 55 18.71 20.79 -4.32
N ALA A 56 19.54 21.40 -3.46
CA ALA A 56 20.53 22.38 -3.88
C ALA A 56 21.59 21.80 -4.84
N LEU A 57 22.06 20.57 -4.60
CA LEU A 57 22.98 19.88 -5.52
C LEU A 57 22.31 19.41 -6.81
N ALA A 58 21.00 19.22 -6.79
CA ALA A 58 20.18 18.84 -7.93
C ALA A 58 19.64 20.05 -8.70
N GLU A 59 20.04 21.27 -8.38
CA GLU A 59 19.54 22.48 -9.03
C GLU A 59 19.62 22.37 -10.56
N GLY A 60 18.48 22.59 -11.22
CA GLY A 60 18.34 22.48 -12.68
C GLY A 60 18.17 21.05 -13.22
N GLU A 61 18.11 20.03 -12.37
CA GLU A 61 17.92 18.62 -12.77
C GLU A 61 16.71 17.99 -12.07
N PRO A 62 15.85 17.25 -12.80
CA PRO A 62 14.70 16.59 -12.19
C PRO A 62 15.16 15.42 -11.30
N VAL A 63 14.63 15.37 -10.08
CA VAL A 63 14.84 14.26 -9.15
C VAL A 63 13.52 13.65 -8.68
N GLY A 64 13.54 12.33 -8.52
CA GLY A 64 12.40 11.54 -8.06
C GLY A 64 12.70 10.85 -6.73
N PHE A 65 11.70 10.75 -5.87
CA PHE A 65 11.80 10.08 -4.57
C PHE A 65 10.79 8.94 -4.43
N VAL A 66 11.23 7.84 -3.81
CA VAL A 66 10.32 6.85 -3.21
C VAL A 66 10.01 7.28 -1.78
N ARG A 67 8.76 7.13 -1.34
CA ARG A 67 8.32 7.54 -0.01
C ARG A 67 8.04 6.34 0.90
N GLU A 68 8.24 6.56 2.21
CA GLU A 68 7.73 5.68 3.27
C GLU A 68 7.16 6.55 4.40
N LEU A 69 5.99 6.18 4.93
CA LEU A 69 5.44 6.81 6.14
C LEU A 69 5.80 6.00 7.39
N ARG A 70 6.33 6.67 8.40
CA ARG A 70 6.65 6.08 9.70
C ARG A 70 5.85 6.77 10.78
N CYS A 71 5.02 6.00 11.45
CA CYS A 71 4.23 6.47 12.58
C CYS A 71 4.79 5.90 13.88
N SER A 72 4.74 6.68 14.95
CA SER A 72 5.14 6.22 16.29
C SER A 72 4.08 5.28 16.89
N PRO A 73 4.44 4.46 17.90
CA PRO A 73 3.45 3.65 18.61
C PRO A 73 2.31 4.48 19.20
N ALA A 74 2.59 5.67 19.72
CA ALA A 74 1.58 6.58 20.25
C ALA A 74 0.61 7.09 19.18
N GLU A 75 1.13 7.39 17.98
CA GLU A 75 0.29 7.79 16.83
C GLU A 75 -0.63 6.65 16.38
N LEU A 76 -0.14 5.42 16.40
CA LEU A 76 -0.96 4.24 16.10
C LEU A 76 -2.04 4.01 17.16
N GLN A 77 -1.71 4.17 18.45
CA GLN A 77 -2.65 3.99 19.56
C GLN A 77 -3.75 5.07 19.60
N ALA A 78 -3.49 6.25 19.02
CA ALA A 78 -4.47 7.33 18.93
C ALA A 78 -5.52 7.11 17.82
N CYS A 79 -5.36 6.09 16.99
CA CYS A 79 -6.26 5.79 15.87
C CYS A 79 -7.16 4.61 16.18
N THR A 80 -8.36 4.63 15.59
CA THR A 80 -9.35 3.54 15.72
C THR A 80 -9.37 2.62 14.50
N HIS A 81 -8.78 3.07 13.38
CA HIS A 81 -8.78 2.38 12.10
C HIS A 81 -7.39 2.39 11.48
N PHE A 82 -7.08 1.33 10.72
CA PHE A 82 -5.76 1.08 10.16
C PHE A 82 -5.85 0.55 8.74
N GLU A 83 -5.04 1.10 7.85
CA GLU A 83 -4.76 0.49 6.55
C GLU A 83 -3.84 -0.70 6.76
N ALA A 84 -4.25 -1.87 6.28
CA ALA A 84 -3.43 -3.07 6.28
C ALA A 84 -2.63 -3.18 4.98
N VAL A 85 -1.32 -3.01 5.10
CA VAL A 85 -0.37 -3.10 3.98
C VAL A 85 0.33 -4.45 4.04
N CYS A 86 0.19 -5.26 2.99
CA CYS A 86 0.86 -6.56 2.96
C CYS A 86 2.39 -6.45 2.82
N ARG A 87 3.10 -7.40 3.43
CA ARG A 87 4.56 -7.59 3.36
C ARG A 87 4.95 -9.03 3.00
N ALA A 88 3.98 -9.90 2.78
CA ALA A 88 4.19 -11.30 2.43
C ALA A 88 3.44 -11.62 1.15
N THR A 89 4.05 -12.43 0.29
CA THR A 89 3.48 -12.84 -0.98
C THR A 89 3.33 -14.36 -1.01
N ILE A 90 2.14 -14.84 -1.36
CA ILE A 90 1.86 -16.22 -1.70
C ILE A 90 1.99 -16.33 -3.22
N GLY A 91 3.03 -17.04 -3.66
CA GLY A 91 3.34 -17.16 -5.08
C GLY A 91 2.40 -18.12 -5.82
N GLN A 92 1.93 -17.70 -6.99
CA GLN A 92 1.18 -18.57 -7.89
C GLN A 92 2.11 -19.37 -8.81
N THR A 93 1.68 -20.56 -9.24
CA THR A 93 2.29 -21.18 -10.43
C THR A 93 1.89 -20.40 -11.68
N ARG A 94 2.60 -20.59 -12.79
CA ARG A 94 2.24 -19.97 -14.08
C ARG A 94 0.80 -20.32 -14.51
N ALA A 95 0.34 -21.55 -14.23
CA ALA A 95 -0.99 -21.99 -14.59
C ALA A 95 -2.07 -21.35 -13.70
N ASP A 96 -1.80 -21.26 -12.40
CA ASP A 96 -2.65 -20.56 -11.43
C ASP A 96 -2.80 -19.06 -11.76
N SER A 97 -1.68 -18.40 -12.05
CA SER A 97 -1.65 -16.98 -12.45
C SER A 97 -2.45 -16.76 -13.74
N LYS A 98 -2.32 -17.64 -14.74
CA LYS A 98 -3.11 -17.58 -15.98
C LYS A 98 -4.61 -17.75 -15.71
N ALA A 99 -5.00 -18.69 -14.86
CA ALA A 99 -6.41 -18.91 -14.49
C ALA A 99 -6.98 -17.74 -13.68
N THR A 100 -6.21 -17.21 -12.75
CA THR A 100 -6.57 -16.03 -11.94
C THR A 100 -6.73 -14.79 -12.83
N MET A 101 -5.79 -14.53 -13.74
CA MET A 101 -5.88 -13.45 -14.71
C MET A 101 -7.10 -13.59 -15.64
N ALA A 102 -7.41 -14.82 -16.08
CA ALA A 102 -8.60 -15.06 -16.89
C ALA A 102 -9.90 -14.76 -16.12
N ALA A 103 -9.99 -15.17 -14.86
CA ALA A 103 -11.13 -14.82 -14.00
C ALA A 103 -11.18 -13.31 -13.72
N TYR A 104 -10.03 -12.70 -13.45
CA TYR A 104 -9.86 -11.27 -13.22
C TYR A 104 -10.46 -10.45 -14.35
N HIS A 105 -10.16 -10.78 -15.61
CA HIS A 105 -10.66 -10.07 -16.79
C HIS A 105 -12.16 -10.30 -17.07
N GLN A 106 -12.78 -11.33 -16.49
CA GLN A 106 -14.22 -11.53 -16.58
C GLN A 106 -14.98 -10.62 -15.60
N ASP A 107 -14.34 -10.19 -14.51
CA ASP A 107 -14.97 -9.34 -13.52
C ASP A 107 -15.12 -7.90 -14.04
N ALA A 108 -16.35 -7.40 -13.99
CA ALA A 108 -16.65 -6.00 -14.31
C ALA A 108 -16.09 -5.08 -13.22
N LEU A 109 -15.81 -3.82 -13.58
CA LEU A 109 -15.53 -2.81 -12.56
C LEU A 109 -16.83 -2.51 -11.80
N HIS A 110 -16.73 -2.52 -10.47
CA HIS A 110 -17.84 -2.24 -9.57
C HIS A 110 -17.89 -0.74 -9.27
N PRO A 111 -19.04 -0.08 -9.48
CA PRO A 111 -19.22 1.29 -9.01
C PRO A 111 -19.16 1.31 -7.47
N THR A 112 -18.58 2.38 -6.92
CA THR A 112 -18.46 2.56 -5.46
C THR A 112 -19.00 3.94 -5.07
N ALA A 113 -18.93 4.26 -3.77
CA ALA A 113 -19.27 5.59 -3.28
C ALA A 113 -18.19 6.65 -3.61
N SER A 114 -17.03 6.23 -4.12
CA SER A 114 -16.03 7.14 -4.70
C SER A 114 -16.33 7.43 -6.16
N ARG A 115 -15.63 8.40 -6.74
CA ARG A 115 -15.71 8.66 -8.19
C ARG A 115 -15.04 7.60 -9.07
N TRP A 116 -14.36 6.62 -8.48
CA TRP A 116 -13.68 5.55 -9.21
C TRP A 116 -14.37 4.21 -9.01
N ALA A 117 -14.45 3.45 -10.11
CA ALA A 117 -14.83 2.05 -10.04
C ALA A 117 -13.63 1.18 -9.67
N VAL A 118 -13.90 0.14 -8.87
CA VAL A 118 -12.89 -0.79 -8.36
C VAL A 118 -13.08 -2.17 -8.97
N ARG A 119 -12.06 -3.02 -8.90
CA ARG A 119 -12.23 -4.45 -9.13
C ARG A 119 -12.30 -5.20 -7.81
N LEU A 120 -13.21 -6.16 -7.75
CA LEU A 120 -13.37 -7.10 -6.64
C LEU A 120 -13.20 -8.51 -7.20
N PRO A 121 -11.96 -9.01 -7.35
CA PRO A 121 -11.72 -10.36 -7.85
C PRO A 121 -12.52 -11.39 -7.05
N GLN A 122 -13.27 -12.24 -7.74
CA GLN A 122 -14.15 -13.21 -7.07
C GLN A 122 -13.52 -14.61 -6.93
N ARG A 123 -12.46 -14.90 -7.71
CA ARG A 123 -11.86 -16.22 -7.82
C ARG A 123 -10.33 -16.12 -7.82
N ILE A 124 -9.72 -16.84 -6.88
CA ILE A 124 -8.27 -16.99 -6.76
C ILE A 124 -7.91 -18.46 -6.98
N PHE A 125 -6.89 -18.71 -7.79
CA PHE A 125 -6.39 -20.05 -8.05
C PHE A 125 -5.03 -20.28 -7.39
N LEU A 126 -4.89 -21.38 -6.68
CA LEU A 126 -3.63 -21.83 -6.07
C LEU A 126 -3.58 -23.36 -6.11
N SER A 127 -2.58 -23.91 -6.80
CA SER A 127 -2.36 -25.37 -6.85
C SER A 127 -1.39 -25.88 -5.80
N LYS A 128 -0.64 -24.98 -5.15
CA LYS A 128 0.28 -25.33 -4.05
C LYS A 128 -0.40 -25.09 -2.70
N PRO A 129 -0.07 -25.88 -1.68
CA PRO A 129 -0.57 -25.64 -0.33
C PRO A 129 -0.04 -24.32 0.23
N VAL A 130 -0.86 -23.65 1.03
CA VAL A 130 -0.48 -22.45 1.78
C VAL A 130 -0.19 -22.85 3.22
N ALA A 131 0.90 -22.32 3.79
CA ALA A 131 1.26 -22.60 5.18
C ALA A 131 0.10 -22.24 6.12
N ALA A 132 -0.16 -23.09 7.11
CA ALA A 132 -1.41 -23.09 7.87
C ALA A 132 -1.72 -21.78 8.60
N ASP A 133 -0.68 -21.08 9.07
CA ASP A 133 -0.73 -19.81 9.80
C ASP A 133 -0.45 -18.58 8.93
N ALA A 134 -0.28 -18.76 7.62
CA ALA A 134 0.10 -17.68 6.72
C ALA A 134 -1.06 -16.72 6.41
N LEU A 135 -0.69 -15.46 6.19
CA LEU A 135 -1.53 -14.43 5.59
C LEU A 135 -0.67 -13.71 4.57
N GLY A 136 -1.12 -13.69 3.32
CA GLY A 136 -0.30 -13.12 2.26
C GLY A 136 -1.11 -12.63 1.08
N HIS A 137 -0.50 -11.70 0.34
CA HIS A 137 -0.97 -11.20 -0.92
C HIS A 137 -0.72 -12.24 -2.02
N VAL A 138 -1.69 -12.49 -2.89
CA VAL A 138 -1.58 -13.54 -3.93
C VAL A 138 -0.90 -12.97 -5.16
N ASP A 139 0.40 -13.19 -5.32
CA ASP A 139 1.26 -12.44 -6.24
C ASP A 139 1.13 -10.90 -6.13
N GLU A 140 2.16 -10.14 -6.49
CA GLU A 140 2.16 -8.67 -6.30
C GLU A 140 1.09 -7.91 -7.12
N TRP A 141 0.48 -8.57 -8.10
CA TRP A 141 -0.45 -7.94 -9.04
C TRP A 141 -1.93 -8.05 -8.66
N THR A 142 -2.38 -9.06 -7.89
CA THR A 142 -3.83 -9.35 -7.80
C THR A 142 -4.63 -8.36 -6.95
N GLY A 143 -4.00 -7.77 -5.93
CA GLY A 143 -4.71 -7.02 -4.88
C GLY A 143 -5.42 -7.88 -3.81
N GLU A 144 -5.32 -9.21 -3.90
CA GLU A 144 -6.09 -10.14 -3.06
C GLU A 144 -5.26 -10.90 -2.03
N TYR A 145 -5.93 -11.39 -0.99
CA TYR A 145 -5.30 -11.97 0.19
C TYR A 145 -5.81 -13.38 0.43
N VAL A 146 -4.90 -14.29 0.78
CA VAL A 146 -5.23 -15.65 1.19
C VAL A 146 -4.69 -15.90 2.60
N LEU A 147 -5.51 -16.59 3.39
CA LEU A 147 -5.14 -17.11 4.70
C LEU A 147 -4.91 -18.62 4.59
N GLY A 148 -3.89 -19.10 5.30
CA GLY A 148 -3.70 -20.53 5.54
C GLY A 148 -4.88 -21.14 6.30
N PRO A 149 -5.11 -22.46 6.18
CA PRO A 149 -6.28 -23.12 6.77
C PRO A 149 -6.50 -22.83 8.26
N GLN A 150 -5.47 -22.92 9.11
CA GLN A 150 -5.63 -22.69 10.55
C GLN A 150 -5.95 -21.24 10.88
N LEU A 151 -5.28 -20.28 10.24
CA LEU A 151 -5.56 -18.87 10.45
C LEU A 151 -6.98 -18.51 9.95
N ALA A 152 -7.41 -19.10 8.84
CA ALA A 152 -8.74 -18.91 8.28
C ALA A 152 -9.83 -19.42 9.23
N ASP A 153 -9.70 -20.65 9.74
CA ASP A 153 -10.66 -21.23 10.69
C ASP A 153 -10.74 -20.39 11.97
N ALA A 154 -9.58 -19.94 12.45
CA ALA A 154 -9.52 -19.15 13.66
C ALA A 154 -10.07 -17.73 13.46
N LEU A 155 -9.94 -17.15 12.25
CA LEU A 155 -10.58 -15.88 11.88
C LEU A 155 -12.10 -16.05 11.77
N ALA A 156 -12.59 -17.15 11.19
CA ALA A 156 -14.01 -17.46 11.15
C ALA A 156 -14.64 -17.55 12.56
N ALA A 157 -13.89 -18.12 13.51
CA ALA A 157 -14.30 -18.25 14.91
C ALA A 157 -14.05 -16.98 15.77
N SER A 158 -13.48 -15.91 15.21
CA SER A 158 -13.03 -14.74 15.98
C SER A 158 -14.16 -13.82 16.46
N GLY A 159 -15.34 -13.90 15.83
CA GLY A 159 -16.43 -12.94 16.02
C GLY A 159 -16.22 -11.58 15.32
N LEU A 160 -15.10 -11.38 14.61
CA LEU A 160 -14.88 -10.20 13.78
C LEU A 160 -15.86 -10.18 12.60
N THR A 161 -16.17 -8.97 12.12
CA THR A 161 -17.21 -8.74 11.11
C THR A 161 -16.65 -8.14 9.81
N GLY A 162 -17.46 -8.16 8.75
CA GLY A 162 -17.16 -7.45 7.48
C GLY A 162 -16.41 -8.24 6.42
N PHE A 163 -16.14 -9.53 6.66
CA PHE A 163 -15.44 -10.39 5.70
C PHE A 163 -16.20 -11.70 5.42
N GLU A 164 -15.80 -12.35 4.34
CA GLU A 164 -16.16 -13.71 3.95
C GLU A 164 -14.86 -14.47 3.63
N LEU A 165 -14.85 -15.78 3.89
CA LEU A 165 -13.76 -16.67 3.55
C LEU A 165 -14.23 -17.62 2.45
N ARG A 166 -13.63 -17.50 1.28
CA ARG A 166 -13.97 -18.34 0.13
C ARG A 166 -12.91 -19.40 -0.10
N PRO A 167 -13.27 -20.59 -0.63
CA PRO A 167 -12.27 -21.54 -1.08
C PRO A 167 -11.40 -20.90 -2.17
N VAL A 168 -10.09 -21.09 -2.08
CA VAL A 168 -9.26 -20.95 -3.28
C VAL A 168 -9.50 -22.15 -4.18
N LEU A 169 -9.29 -21.97 -5.48
CA LEU A 169 -9.62 -22.99 -6.49
C LEU A 169 -8.35 -23.63 -7.05
N HIS A 170 -8.43 -24.91 -7.40
CA HIS A 170 -7.35 -25.58 -8.13
C HIS A 170 -7.51 -25.34 -9.64
N HIS A 171 -6.48 -24.84 -10.33
CA HIS A 171 -6.61 -24.39 -11.73
C HIS A 171 -7.00 -25.49 -12.73
N LYS A 172 -6.70 -26.77 -12.45
CA LYS A 172 -7.04 -27.88 -13.36
C LYS A 172 -8.49 -28.33 -13.25
N THR A 173 -9.02 -28.35 -12.03
CA THR A 173 -10.34 -28.93 -11.75
C THR A 173 -11.40 -27.83 -11.61
N GLY A 174 -10.99 -26.61 -11.25
CA GLY A 174 -11.91 -25.52 -10.89
C GLY A 174 -12.58 -25.71 -9.53
N GLU A 175 -12.24 -26.78 -8.82
CA GLU A 175 -12.82 -27.14 -7.53
C GLU A 175 -12.07 -26.49 -6.37
N ALA A 176 -12.71 -26.46 -5.21
CA ALA A 176 -12.11 -25.97 -3.97
C ALA A 176 -10.84 -26.75 -3.63
N HIS A 177 -9.75 -26.04 -3.33
CA HIS A 177 -8.49 -26.61 -2.91
C HIS A 177 -8.30 -26.34 -1.41
N GLU A 178 -8.64 -27.33 -0.58
CA GLU A 178 -8.66 -27.18 0.88
C GLU A 178 -7.29 -26.79 1.46
N GLU A 179 -6.20 -27.37 0.95
CA GLU A 179 -4.83 -27.05 1.38
C GLU A 179 -4.32 -25.70 0.84
N GLY A 180 -4.99 -25.13 -0.18
CA GLY A 180 -4.65 -23.83 -0.74
C GLY A 180 -5.07 -22.65 0.15
N GLY A 181 -5.77 -22.90 1.25
CA GLY A 181 -6.25 -21.87 2.17
C GLY A 181 -7.57 -21.24 1.76
N ARG A 182 -7.86 -20.05 2.30
CA ARG A 182 -9.10 -19.31 2.05
C ARG A 182 -8.80 -17.90 1.55
N HIS A 183 -9.50 -17.50 0.49
CA HIS A 183 -9.50 -16.14 -0.02
C HIS A 183 -10.29 -15.23 0.93
N LEU A 184 -9.65 -14.17 1.42
CA LEU A 184 -10.28 -13.13 2.22
C LEU A 184 -11.03 -12.14 1.34
N VAL A 185 -12.35 -12.08 1.49
CA VAL A 185 -13.22 -11.19 0.69
C VAL A 185 -13.92 -10.20 1.60
N ALA A 186 -13.91 -8.92 1.23
CA ALA A 186 -14.65 -7.90 1.96
C ALA A 186 -16.13 -7.96 1.61
N ARG A 187 -17.00 -7.90 2.63
CA ARG A 187 -18.46 -7.76 2.44
C ARG A 187 -18.87 -6.31 2.21
N THR A 188 -18.02 -5.37 2.63
CA THR A 188 -18.36 -3.94 2.66
C THR A 188 -17.21 -3.13 2.09
N LEU A 189 -17.58 -2.22 1.17
CA LEU A 189 -16.75 -1.09 0.80
C LEU A 189 -17.15 0.11 1.66
N LEU A 190 -16.15 0.83 2.15
CA LEU A 190 -16.34 2.02 2.96
C LEU A 190 -16.91 3.19 2.16
N PRO A 191 -17.36 4.26 2.82
CA PRO A 191 -17.57 5.56 2.17
C PRO A 191 -16.31 6.05 1.43
N PRO A 192 -16.39 7.08 0.58
CA PRO A 192 -15.20 7.64 -0.03
C PRO A 192 -14.29 8.24 1.04
N ALA A 193 -13.01 7.95 0.91
CA ALA A 193 -11.97 8.63 1.65
C ALA A 193 -11.79 10.05 1.10
N LEU A 194 -11.25 10.93 1.94
CA LEU A 194 -10.97 12.31 1.57
C LEU A 194 -9.77 12.36 0.62
N GLU A 195 -9.95 13.07 -0.48
CA GLU A 195 -8.85 13.44 -1.36
C GLU A 195 -8.11 14.65 -0.78
N ASP A 196 -6.79 14.58 -0.72
CA ASP A 196 -5.92 15.67 -0.29
C ASP A 196 -4.78 15.89 -1.30
N ALA A 197 -3.83 16.78 -0.97
CA ALA A 197 -2.68 17.09 -1.84
C ALA A 197 -1.78 15.88 -2.15
N THR A 198 -1.98 14.75 -1.48
CA THR A 198 -1.24 13.50 -1.70
C THR A 198 -1.95 12.53 -2.65
N THR A 199 -3.18 12.84 -3.06
CA THR A 199 -3.96 12.08 -4.04
C THR A 199 -3.81 12.72 -5.41
N TYR A 200 -3.50 11.90 -6.42
CA TYR A 200 -3.33 12.37 -7.78
C TYR A 200 -3.67 11.27 -8.77
N GLU A 201 -4.20 11.66 -9.91
CA GLU A 201 -4.52 10.74 -10.99
C GLU A 201 -3.26 10.44 -11.79
N THR A 202 -2.96 9.15 -11.97
CA THR A 202 -1.94 8.73 -12.94
C THR A 202 -2.61 8.24 -14.20
N PHE A 203 -2.12 8.66 -15.35
CA PHE A 203 -2.65 8.28 -16.66
C PHE A 203 -1.85 7.13 -17.30
N ASP A 204 -1.17 6.31 -16.50
CA ASP A 204 -0.29 5.26 -17.00
C ASP A 204 -1.00 3.91 -17.11
N GLU A 205 -1.23 3.48 -18.37
CA GLU A 205 -0.84 2.19 -18.98
C GLU A 205 -1.53 2.00 -20.36
N GLY A 206 -1.23 2.92 -21.29
CA GLY A 206 -1.70 2.85 -22.69
C GLY A 206 -3.16 3.29 -22.90
N PRO A 207 -3.61 3.45 -24.16
CA PRO A 207 -4.91 4.04 -24.52
C PRO A 207 -6.15 3.24 -24.11
N ARG A 208 -5.99 2.12 -23.37
CA ARG A 208 -7.07 1.20 -23.01
C ARG A 208 -7.19 0.96 -21.50
N GLN A 209 -6.35 1.54 -20.66
CA GLN A 209 -6.50 1.47 -19.21
C GLN A 209 -6.86 2.86 -18.69
N PRO A 210 -8.03 3.05 -18.04
CA PRO A 210 -8.34 4.34 -17.42
C PRO A 210 -7.30 4.66 -16.32
N SER A 211 -7.18 5.94 -15.96
CA SER A 211 -6.27 6.42 -14.92
C SER A 211 -6.53 5.74 -13.57
N THR A 212 -5.50 5.16 -12.95
CA THR A 212 -5.61 4.66 -11.57
C THR A 212 -5.13 5.77 -10.63
N PRO A 213 -5.97 6.23 -9.69
CA PRO A 213 -5.53 7.20 -8.69
C PRO A 213 -4.42 6.59 -7.85
N ARG A 214 -3.43 7.41 -7.52
CA ARG A 214 -2.37 7.06 -6.58
C ARG A 214 -2.42 7.99 -5.39
N ARG A 215 -1.83 7.52 -4.30
CA ARG A 215 -1.83 8.21 -3.01
C ARG A 215 -0.47 8.10 -2.33
N TYR A 216 0.10 9.23 -1.93
CA TYR A 216 1.35 9.28 -1.17
C TYR A 216 1.15 9.35 0.35
N GLY A 217 0.02 9.87 0.81
CA GLY A 217 -0.23 10.14 2.22
C GLY A 217 -0.69 8.94 3.03
N LEU A 218 -1.31 9.23 4.17
CA LEU A 218 -2.18 8.35 4.95
C LEU A 218 -3.62 8.48 4.45
N LEU A 219 -4.46 7.51 4.82
CA LEU A 219 -5.88 7.56 4.47
C LEU A 219 -6.59 8.50 5.43
N SER A 220 -7.48 9.32 4.90
CA SER A 220 -8.26 10.27 5.68
C SER A 220 -9.74 10.06 5.41
N TYR A 221 -10.56 10.13 6.45
CA TYR A 221 -12.02 10.04 6.34
C TYR A 221 -12.66 11.22 7.07
N ALA A 222 -13.85 11.61 6.61
CA ALA A 222 -14.66 12.59 7.32
C ALA A 222 -14.89 12.13 8.77
N LYS A 223 -14.96 13.09 9.69
CA LYS A 223 -15.18 12.80 11.12
C LYS A 223 -16.47 11.98 11.29
N GLY A 224 -16.38 10.86 11.99
CA GLY A 224 -17.50 9.95 12.25
C GLY A 224 -17.84 8.99 11.10
N ALA A 225 -17.25 9.13 9.91
CA ALA A 225 -17.64 8.32 8.74
C ALA A 225 -17.40 6.81 8.89
N LEU A 226 -16.49 6.41 9.80
CA LEU A 226 -16.13 5.02 10.02
C LEU A 226 -16.72 4.42 11.31
N GLU A 227 -17.50 5.18 12.09
CA GLU A 227 -18.01 4.73 13.40
C GLU A 227 -18.84 3.44 13.32
N GLN A 228 -19.61 3.29 12.24
CA GLN A 228 -20.47 2.13 11.97
C GLN A 228 -19.83 1.10 11.03
N SER A 229 -18.54 1.25 10.70
CA SER A 229 -17.86 0.29 9.82
C SER A 229 -17.67 -1.07 10.52
N PRO A 230 -17.65 -2.18 9.77
CA PRO A 230 -17.33 -3.48 10.33
C PRO A 230 -15.83 -3.59 10.66
N ASP A 231 -15.43 -4.67 11.32
CA ASP A 231 -14.04 -4.82 11.77
C ASP A 231 -13.02 -4.96 10.63
N LEU A 232 -13.45 -5.55 9.52
CA LEU A 232 -12.70 -5.63 8.28
C LEU A 232 -13.53 -5.03 7.13
N ALA A 233 -12.98 -4.05 6.42
CA ALA A 233 -13.60 -3.46 5.24
C ALA A 233 -12.54 -3.13 4.19
N ARG A 234 -12.98 -2.73 3.00
CA ARG A 234 -12.08 -2.18 1.98
C ARG A 234 -12.45 -0.75 1.62
N THR A 235 -11.49 0.02 1.12
CA THR A 235 -11.71 1.39 0.63
C THR A 235 -12.71 1.41 -0.52
N ALA A 236 -13.30 2.58 -0.80
CA ALA A 236 -14.10 2.76 -2.01
C ALA A 236 -13.22 2.95 -3.26
N GLU A 237 -11.96 3.31 -3.05
CA GLU A 237 -11.01 3.73 -4.07
C GLU A 237 -10.09 2.59 -4.51
N PRO A 238 -9.66 2.58 -5.78
CA PRO A 238 -8.81 1.55 -6.38
C PRO A 238 -7.31 1.75 -6.09
N TRP A 239 -6.94 1.98 -4.82
CA TRP A 239 -5.54 2.29 -4.43
C TRP A 239 -4.61 1.07 -4.35
N GLY A 240 -5.14 -0.14 -4.41
CA GLY A 240 -4.37 -1.36 -4.51
C GLY A 240 -3.98 -1.69 -5.95
N SER A 241 -3.21 -2.76 -6.11
CA SER A 241 -2.78 -3.28 -7.41
C SER A 241 -3.98 -3.50 -8.34
N TRP A 242 -3.81 -3.13 -9.61
CA TRP A 242 -4.78 -3.39 -10.69
C TRP A 242 -6.20 -2.85 -10.48
N ARG A 243 -6.37 -1.82 -9.65
CA ARG A 243 -7.65 -1.20 -9.27
C ARG A 243 -8.44 -1.92 -8.18
N THR A 244 -7.78 -2.72 -7.37
CA THR A 244 -8.39 -3.28 -6.17
C THR A 244 -8.44 -2.26 -5.05
N PRO A 245 -9.43 -2.32 -4.16
CA PRO A 245 -9.43 -1.47 -2.97
C PRO A 245 -8.56 -2.09 -1.86
N VAL A 246 -7.98 -1.24 -1.02
CA VAL A 246 -7.09 -1.67 0.08
C VAL A 246 -7.88 -1.99 1.35
N TRP A 247 -7.32 -2.84 2.21
CA TRP A 247 -7.97 -3.24 3.46
C TRP A 247 -7.86 -2.18 4.55
N ILE A 248 -8.97 -1.96 5.24
CA ILE A 248 -9.08 -1.16 6.44
C ILE A 248 -9.58 -2.04 7.57
N LEU A 249 -8.90 -1.97 8.70
CA LEU A 249 -9.20 -2.71 9.91
C LEU A 249 -9.57 -1.76 11.03
N ARG A 250 -10.55 -2.15 11.83
CA ARG A 250 -10.77 -1.54 13.14
C ARG A 250 -9.72 -2.02 14.13
N GLN A 251 -9.49 -1.24 15.19
CA GLN A 251 -8.55 -1.57 16.27
C GLN A 251 -8.74 -3.02 16.80
N PRO A 252 -9.96 -3.52 17.08
CA PRO A 252 -10.13 -4.90 17.55
C PRO A 252 -9.65 -5.96 16.56
N ALA A 253 -9.87 -5.76 15.25
CA ALA A 253 -9.34 -6.67 14.23
C ALA A 253 -7.82 -6.62 14.19
N ARG A 254 -7.22 -5.43 14.20
CA ARG A 254 -5.76 -5.27 14.27
C ARG A 254 -5.18 -6.01 15.47
N ASP A 255 -5.75 -5.80 16.66
CA ASP A 255 -5.30 -6.45 17.89
C ASP A 255 -5.40 -7.97 17.78
N TRP A 256 -6.47 -8.48 17.18
CA TRP A 256 -6.63 -9.91 16.92
C TRP A 256 -5.50 -10.46 16.04
N PHE A 257 -5.17 -9.79 14.92
CA PHE A 257 -4.07 -10.23 14.04
C PHE A 257 -2.69 -10.13 14.74
N GLU A 258 -2.46 -9.10 15.55
CA GLU A 258 -1.23 -8.94 16.32
C GLU A 258 -1.08 -10.04 17.39
N GLN A 259 -2.15 -10.33 18.15
CA GLN A 259 -2.17 -11.40 19.17
C GLN A 259 -1.92 -12.79 18.57
N ARG A 260 -2.41 -13.04 17.36
CA ARG A 260 -2.18 -14.28 16.62
C ARG A 260 -0.83 -14.33 15.92
N GLN A 261 -0.02 -13.28 16.04
CA GLN A 261 1.26 -13.14 15.37
C GLN A 261 1.14 -13.36 13.85
N ALA A 262 -0.01 -12.99 13.28
CA ALA A 262 -0.27 -13.16 11.86
C ALA A 262 0.73 -12.32 11.07
N ARG A 263 1.71 -13.00 10.48
CA ARG A 263 2.75 -12.35 9.69
C ARG A 263 2.16 -11.89 8.38
N GLY A 264 2.73 -10.83 7.82
CA GLY A 264 2.38 -10.38 6.49
C GLY A 264 1.63 -9.06 6.44
N TRP A 265 1.16 -8.49 7.55
CA TRP A 265 0.61 -7.14 7.57
C TRP A 265 1.53 -6.13 8.26
N ARG A 266 1.47 -4.89 7.77
CA ARG A 266 1.93 -3.67 8.42
C ARG A 266 0.75 -2.72 8.48
N PHE A 267 0.53 -2.10 9.63
CA PHE A 267 -0.56 -1.16 9.82
C PHE A 267 -0.08 0.28 9.63
N GLN A 268 -0.85 1.06 8.88
CA GLN A 268 -0.74 2.52 8.84
C GLN A 268 -2.00 3.14 9.45
N PRO A 269 -1.91 4.24 10.18
CA PRO A 269 -3.08 4.86 10.77
C PRO A 269 -3.99 5.43 9.69
N VAL A 270 -5.31 5.26 9.89
CA VAL A 270 -6.34 5.98 9.13
C VAL A 270 -6.76 7.20 9.96
N LEU A 271 -6.73 8.35 9.33
CA LEU A 271 -6.91 9.65 9.94
C LEU A 271 -8.38 10.06 9.96
N ALA A 272 -8.85 10.54 11.10
CA ALA A 272 -10.12 11.25 11.18
C ALA A 272 -9.88 12.74 10.88
N ALA A 273 -10.64 13.29 9.94
CA ALA A 273 -10.57 14.71 9.59
C ALA A 273 -10.76 15.59 10.83
N GLY A 274 -9.91 16.60 10.97
CA GLY A 274 -9.90 17.51 12.12
C GLY A 274 -9.22 16.97 13.38
N SER A 275 -8.67 15.75 13.36
CA SER A 275 -7.79 15.27 14.43
C SER A 275 -6.42 15.96 14.39
N ALA A 276 -5.70 15.96 15.53
CA ALA A 276 -4.35 16.51 15.61
C ALA A 276 -3.38 15.83 14.63
N LEU A 277 -3.46 14.49 14.50
CA LEU A 277 -2.63 13.73 13.57
C LEU A 277 -2.99 14.05 12.11
N HIS A 278 -4.26 14.31 11.81
CA HIS A 278 -4.68 14.79 10.49
C HIS A 278 -4.08 16.16 10.16
N ALA A 279 -4.16 17.13 11.08
CA ALA A 279 -3.55 18.45 10.88
C ALA A 279 -2.03 18.37 10.68
N GLU A 280 -1.33 17.56 11.49
CA GLU A 280 0.10 17.32 11.32
C GLU A 280 0.42 16.66 9.97
N HIS A 281 -0.39 15.69 9.55
CA HIS A 281 -0.24 15.03 8.26
C HIS A 281 -0.36 16.01 7.09
N THR A 282 -1.44 16.81 7.08
CA THR A 282 -1.69 17.81 6.04
C THR A 282 -0.53 18.81 5.94
N GLN A 283 -0.14 19.42 7.08
CA GLN A 283 0.94 20.41 7.09
C GLN A 283 2.26 19.83 6.55
N ARG A 284 2.65 18.63 7.00
CA ARG A 284 3.92 18.01 6.57
C ARG A 284 3.96 17.72 5.08
N TRP A 285 2.83 17.31 4.49
CA TRP A 285 2.75 17.07 3.05
C TRP A 285 2.71 18.36 2.26
N GLU A 286 2.01 19.39 2.73
CA GLU A 286 2.02 20.71 2.10
C GLU A 286 3.43 21.31 2.07
N ASP A 287 4.14 21.28 3.21
CA ASP A 287 5.53 21.76 3.31
C ASP A 287 6.46 21.00 2.36
N LEU A 288 6.37 19.66 2.36
CA LEU A 288 7.20 18.82 1.52
C LEU A 288 6.92 19.06 0.03
N LEU A 289 5.66 19.01 -0.38
CA LEU A 289 5.28 19.20 -1.78
C LEU A 289 5.61 20.61 -2.27
N GLY A 290 5.52 21.62 -1.39
CA GLY A 290 5.98 22.97 -1.66
C GLY A 290 7.48 23.03 -1.96
N GLN A 291 8.31 22.41 -1.11
CA GLN A 291 9.76 22.34 -1.32
C GLN A 291 10.12 21.59 -2.61
N LEU A 292 9.49 20.44 -2.86
CA LEU A 292 9.77 19.65 -4.06
C LEU A 292 9.37 20.39 -5.33
N ARG A 293 8.20 21.03 -5.34
CA ARG A 293 7.74 21.83 -6.50
C ARG A 293 8.70 22.97 -6.81
N ALA A 294 9.16 23.69 -5.79
CA ALA A 294 10.12 24.78 -5.97
C ALA A 294 11.44 24.32 -6.59
N ALA A 295 11.85 23.07 -6.33
CA ALA A 295 13.08 22.49 -6.85
C ALA A 295 12.91 21.66 -8.14
N GLY A 296 11.71 21.60 -8.73
CA GLY A 296 11.46 20.74 -9.90
C GLY A 296 11.55 19.23 -9.59
N ALA A 297 11.36 18.85 -8.33
CA ALA A 297 11.43 17.49 -7.83
C ALA A 297 10.03 16.87 -7.65
N SER A 298 9.97 15.54 -7.58
CA SER A 298 8.70 14.82 -7.40
C SER A 298 8.82 13.62 -6.45
N VAL A 299 7.75 13.34 -5.72
CA VAL A 299 7.53 12.00 -5.15
C VAL A 299 6.97 11.12 -6.25
N GLN A 300 7.33 9.85 -6.25
CA GLN A 300 6.76 8.83 -7.12
C GLN A 300 6.25 7.66 -6.27
N ALA A 301 5.19 7.02 -6.74
CA ALA A 301 4.53 5.90 -6.08
C ALA A 301 5.13 4.57 -6.52
#